data_AF-A0A6P8CVD0-F1
#
_entry.id   AF-A0A6P8CVD0-F1
#
_cell.length_a   1.000
_cell.length_b   1.000
_cell.length_c   1.000
_cell.angle_alpha   90.00
_cell.angle_beta   90.00
_cell.angle_gamma   90.00
#
_symmetry.space_group_name_H-M   'P 1'
#
loop_
_entity.id
_entity.type
_entity.pdbx_description
1 polymer ?
#
loop_
_entity_poly.entity_id
_entity_poly.type
_entity_poly.pdbx_seq_one_letter_code
_entity_poly.pdbx_strand_id
1 'polypeptide(L)'
;MAGGQMKNVASLLLFLNFCMYMIVLCIGGWATNIAIDRGFIIGPGFDLPAHFSPIYFPMGNAATGFFVTFSLIAGAVGIASAIAGVNHLRAWNIDSLPSAAAVGAIAWTLTLLAMGFACKEIELHIRNAKLRTMEAFLIILSATQLFYIAAIHGASSRRG
;
A
#
# COMPACT_ATOMS: atom_id res chain seq x y z
N MET A 1 -15.51 -20.26 22.29
CA MET A 1 -14.04 -20.15 22.16
C MET A 1 -13.55 -19.69 20.78
N ALA A 2 -14.24 -19.96 19.66
CA ALA A 2 -13.78 -19.54 18.31
C ALA A 2 -13.75 -18.01 18.04
N GLY A 3 -14.65 -17.22 18.64
CA GLY A 3 -14.72 -15.77 18.41
C GLY A 3 -13.52 -14.97 18.96
N GLY A 4 -12.93 -15.42 20.07
CA GLY A 4 -11.73 -14.79 20.66
C GLY A 4 -10.47 -15.06 19.85
N GLN A 5 -10.37 -16.26 19.25
CA GLN A 5 -9.24 -16.62 18.39
C GLN A 5 -9.23 -15.79 17.09
N MET A 6 -10.41 -15.60 16.46
CA MET A 6 -10.53 -14.76 15.26
C MET A 6 -10.20 -13.28 15.54
N LYS A 7 -10.57 -12.77 16.73
CA LYS A 7 -10.20 -11.41 17.19
C LYS A 7 -8.68 -11.23 17.25
N ASN A 8 -7.97 -12.20 17.81
CA ASN A 8 -6.51 -12.15 17.94
C ASN A 8 -5.83 -12.20 16.57
N VAL A 9 -6.29 -13.07 15.66
CA VAL A 9 -5.76 -13.16 14.29
C VAL A 9 -6.00 -11.86 13.52
N ALA A 10 -7.22 -11.31 13.57
CA ALA A 10 -7.53 -10.04 12.91
C ALA A 10 -6.70 -8.87 13.47
N SER A 11 -6.47 -8.83 14.79
CA SER A 11 -5.63 -7.82 15.43
C SER A 11 -4.17 -7.92 14.99
N LEU A 12 -3.62 -9.14 14.89
CA LEU A 12 -2.25 -9.37 14.45
C LEU A 12 -2.07 -8.95 12.98
N LEU A 13 -2.98 -9.37 12.11
CA LEU A 13 -2.96 -9.01 10.68
C LEU A 13 -3.08 -7.49 10.49
N LEU A 14 -3.96 -6.84 11.25
CA LEU A 14 -4.10 -5.38 11.20
C LEU A 14 -2.82 -4.67 11.61
N PHE A 15 -2.17 -5.12 12.70
CA PHE A 15 -0.92 -4.53 13.16
C PHE A 15 0.20 -4.72 12.13
N LEU A 16 0.32 -5.92 11.57
CA LEU A 16 1.30 -6.24 10.52
C LEU A 16 1.08 -5.36 9.28
N ASN A 17 -0.16 -5.25 8.80
CA ASN A 17 -0.50 -4.42 7.64
C ASN A 17 -0.18 -2.94 7.89
N PHE A 18 -0.51 -2.44 9.08
CA PHE A 18 -0.16 -1.07 9.47
C PHE A 18 1.35 -0.81 9.40
N CYS A 19 2.17 -1.70 9.98
CA CYS A 19 3.63 -1.57 9.92
C CYS A 19 4.15 -1.60 8.49
N MET A 20 3.66 -2.51 7.65
CA MET A 20 4.09 -2.60 6.25
C MET A 20 3.69 -1.35 5.45
N TYR A 21 2.46 -0.84 5.61
CA TYR A 21 2.03 0.39 4.96
C TYR A 21 2.85 1.61 5.39
N MET A 22 3.19 1.72 6.69
CA MET A 22 4.08 2.76 7.19
C MET A 22 5.45 2.72 6.51
N ILE A 23 6.06 1.53 6.40
CA ILE A 23 7.37 1.38 5.76
C ILE A 23 7.29 1.75 4.27
N VAL A 24 6.25 1.30 3.56
CA VAL A 24 5.99 1.67 2.15
C VAL A 24 5.89 3.19 2.01
N LEU A 25 5.19 3.87 2.91
CA LEU A 25 5.06 5.33 2.91
C LEU A 25 6.39 6.04 3.15
N CYS A 26 7.19 5.57 4.11
CA CYS A 26 8.50 6.14 4.39
C CYS A 26 9.47 5.99 3.20
N ILE A 27 9.55 4.79 2.60
CA ILE A 27 10.43 4.54 1.46
C ILE A 27 9.92 5.28 0.22
N GLY A 28 8.61 5.29 -0.02
CA GLY A 28 8.00 6.04 -1.11
C GLY A 28 8.24 7.54 -0.98
N GLY A 29 8.13 8.10 0.24
CA GLY A 29 8.39 9.51 0.50
C GLY A 29 9.84 9.88 0.27
N TRP A 30 10.77 9.02 0.71
CA TRP A 30 12.20 9.15 0.41
C TRP A 30 12.46 9.12 -1.11
N ALA A 31 11.82 8.20 -1.84
CA ALA A 31 11.98 8.09 -3.29
C ALA A 31 11.45 9.34 -4.02
N THR A 32 10.28 9.83 -3.64
CA THR A 32 9.70 11.07 -4.19
C THR A 32 10.56 12.28 -3.88
N ASN A 33 11.11 12.39 -2.66
CA ASN A 33 12.03 13.48 -2.31
C ASN A 33 13.25 13.49 -3.23
N ILE A 34 13.87 12.31 -3.47
CA ILE A 34 14.99 12.20 -4.40
C ILE A 34 14.59 12.56 -5.84
N ALA A 35 13.40 12.15 -6.29
CA ALA A 35 12.90 12.47 -7.62
C ALA A 35 12.69 13.98 -7.79
N ILE A 36 12.31 14.70 -6.73
CA ILE A 36 12.19 16.17 -6.75
C ILE A 36 13.58 16.83 -6.73
N ASP A 37 14.44 16.44 -5.80
CA ASP A 37 15.77 17.04 -5.62
C ASP A 37 16.71 16.81 -6.81
N ARG A 38 16.58 15.64 -7.46
CA ARG A 38 17.39 15.25 -8.63
C ARG A 38 16.58 15.24 -9.92
N GLY A 39 15.38 15.82 -9.87
CA GLY A 39 14.51 15.99 -11.01
C GLY A 39 15.10 17.00 -12.00
N PHE A 40 14.61 16.96 -13.23
CA PHE A 40 15.10 17.83 -14.29
C PHE A 40 14.57 19.26 -14.11
N ILE A 41 15.46 20.25 -14.06
CA ILE A 41 15.05 21.67 -14.14
C ILE A 41 14.87 22.01 -15.62
N ILE A 42 13.62 22.17 -16.06
CA ILE A 42 13.31 22.60 -17.43
C ILE A 42 13.63 24.10 -17.53
N GLY A 43 14.85 24.42 -17.97
CA GLY A 43 15.21 25.78 -18.39
C GLY A 43 14.63 26.12 -19.76
N PRO A 44 14.42 27.41 -20.08
CA PRO A 44 13.97 27.82 -21.42
C PRO A 44 15.06 27.49 -22.45
N GLY A 45 14.94 26.35 -23.12
CA GLY A 45 15.88 25.89 -24.16
C GLY A 45 16.15 24.39 -24.22
N PHE A 46 15.55 23.55 -23.36
CA PHE A 46 15.71 22.10 -23.44
C PHE A 46 14.64 21.43 -24.33
N ASP A 47 15.05 20.95 -25.51
CA ASP A 47 14.23 20.03 -26.32
C ASP A 47 14.23 18.65 -25.67
N LEU A 48 13.08 18.27 -25.11
CA LEU A 48 12.89 16.98 -24.45
C LEU A 48 12.59 15.90 -25.51
N PRO A 49 13.20 14.70 -25.43
CA PRO A 49 12.87 13.59 -26.31
C PRO A 49 11.37 13.24 -26.24
N ALA A 50 10.80 12.72 -27.33
CA ALA A 50 9.36 12.41 -27.46
C ALA A 50 8.79 11.43 -26.41
N HIS A 51 9.65 10.72 -25.66
CA HIS A 51 9.28 9.80 -24.58
C HIS A 51 9.79 10.26 -23.21
N PHE A 52 9.82 11.57 -22.96
CA PHE A 52 10.21 12.10 -21.66
C PHE A 52 9.05 12.00 -20.64
N SER A 53 9.31 11.33 -19.52
CA SER A 53 8.43 11.33 -18.35
C SER A 53 8.85 12.48 -17.44
N PRO A 54 7.98 13.49 -17.17
CA PRO A 54 8.27 14.56 -16.21
C PRO A 54 8.58 14.04 -14.80
N ILE A 55 8.08 12.84 -14.50
CA ILE A 55 8.34 12.13 -13.25
C ILE A 55 9.56 11.23 -13.46
N TYR A 56 10.75 11.78 -13.22
CA TYR A 56 12.02 11.05 -13.36
C TYR A 56 12.50 10.52 -12.00
N PHE A 57 12.60 9.20 -11.88
CA PHE A 57 13.16 8.54 -10.70
C PHE A 57 14.55 8.01 -11.05
N PRO A 58 15.64 8.64 -10.59
CA PRO A 58 17.01 8.26 -10.97
C PRO A 58 17.47 6.91 -10.37
N MET A 59 16.66 6.31 -9.50
CA MET A 59 17.02 5.13 -8.70
C MET A 59 16.40 3.82 -9.21
N GLY A 60 15.62 3.88 -10.29
CA GLY A 60 14.91 2.71 -10.82
C GLY A 60 14.74 2.76 -12.33
N ASN A 61 13.68 2.16 -12.84
CA ASN A 61 13.37 2.03 -14.25
C ASN A 61 12.14 2.86 -14.66
N ALA A 62 11.64 2.65 -15.88
CA ALA A 62 10.51 3.40 -16.43
C ALA A 62 9.19 3.24 -15.65
N ALA A 63 9.01 2.14 -14.91
CA ALA A 63 7.81 1.90 -14.09
C ALA A 63 7.90 2.52 -12.69
N THR A 64 9.09 2.92 -12.23
CA THR A 64 9.31 3.40 -10.86
C THR A 64 8.44 4.59 -10.50
N GLY A 65 8.22 5.51 -11.44
CA GLY A 65 7.39 6.70 -11.21
C GLY A 65 5.93 6.37 -10.90
N PHE A 66 5.34 5.48 -11.70
CA PHE A 66 3.99 4.99 -11.45
C PHE A 66 3.96 4.15 -10.17
N PHE A 67 4.91 3.25 -10.00
CA PHE A 67 5.02 2.39 -8.84
C PHE A 67 5.04 3.17 -7.53
N VAL A 68 5.96 4.13 -7.38
CA VAL A 68 6.09 4.92 -6.14
C VAL A 68 4.85 5.76 -5.87
N THR A 69 4.26 6.38 -6.90
CA THR A 69 3.05 7.21 -6.75
C THR A 69 1.88 6.39 -6.23
N PHE A 70 1.59 5.25 -6.85
CA PHE A 70 0.50 4.38 -6.40
C PHE A 70 0.81 3.70 -5.05
N SER A 71 2.08 3.39 -4.78
CA SER A 71 2.51 2.88 -3.47
C SER A 71 2.25 3.87 -2.34
N LEU A 72 2.49 5.16 -2.57
CA LEU A 72 2.22 6.22 -1.59
C LEU A 72 0.73 6.38 -1.30
N ILE A 73 -0.11 6.37 -2.35
CA ILE A 73 -1.57 6.44 -2.21
C ILE A 73 -2.08 5.21 -1.45
N ALA A 74 -1.64 4.01 -1.85
CA ALA A 74 -2.00 2.77 -1.17
C ALA A 74 -1.53 2.77 0.30
N GLY A 75 -0.32 3.27 0.57
CA GLY A 75 0.22 3.43 1.91
C GLY A 75 -0.64 4.35 2.79
N ALA A 76 -0.98 5.54 2.30
CA ALA A 76 -1.78 6.51 3.05
C ALA A 76 -3.19 5.98 3.36
N VAL A 77 -3.86 5.42 2.34
CA VAL A 77 -5.20 4.84 2.51
C VAL A 77 -5.15 3.57 3.36
N GLY A 78 -4.10 2.77 3.25
CA GLY A 78 -3.85 1.60 4.09
C GLY A 78 -3.70 1.94 5.57
N ILE A 79 -2.97 3.00 5.90
CA ILE A 79 -2.87 3.50 7.28
C ILE A 79 -4.23 3.99 7.79
N ALA A 80 -4.95 4.79 7.00
CA ALA A 80 -6.28 5.26 7.38
C ALA A 80 -7.25 4.09 7.63
N SER A 81 -7.17 3.06 6.79
CA SER A 81 -7.93 1.81 6.93
C SER A 81 -7.56 1.06 8.21
N ALA A 82 -6.28 0.97 8.55
CA ALA A 82 -5.84 0.36 9.81
C ALA A 82 -6.37 1.13 11.03
N ILE A 83 -6.37 2.47 11.02
CA ILE A 83 -6.93 3.29 12.10
C ILE A 83 -8.43 3.02 12.27
N ALA A 84 -9.19 2.96 11.17
CA ALA A 84 -10.61 2.59 11.18
C ALA A 84 -10.81 1.17 11.73
N GLY A 85 -9.92 0.23 11.36
CA GLY A 85 -9.91 -1.13 11.87
C GLY A 85 -9.62 -1.25 13.38
N VAL A 86 -8.69 -0.45 13.92
CA VAL A 86 -8.45 -0.38 15.38
C VAL A 86 -9.70 0.08 16.11
N ASN A 87 -10.41 1.06 15.57
CA ASN A 87 -11.66 1.53 16.16
C ASN A 87 -12.73 0.43 16.20
N HIS A 88 -12.85 -0.35 15.11
CA HIS A 88 -13.72 -1.53 15.06
C HIS A 88 -13.31 -2.61 16.07
N LEU A 89 -12.02 -2.92 16.19
CA LEU A 89 -11.51 -3.93 17.14
C LEU A 89 -11.74 -3.56 18.61
N ARG A 90 -11.69 -2.25 18.93
CA ARG A 90 -11.98 -1.70 20.27
C ARG A 90 -13.46 -1.74 20.60
N ALA A 91 -14.31 -1.25 19.70
CA ALA A 91 -15.76 -1.21 19.92
C ALA A 91 -16.41 -2.60 19.81
N TRP A 92 -15.84 -3.49 18.97
CA TRP A 92 -16.39 -4.80 18.60
C TRP A 92 -17.91 -4.77 18.33
N ASN A 93 -18.38 -3.67 17.73
CA ASN A 93 -19.79 -3.40 17.53
C ASN A 93 -20.20 -3.62 16.07
N ILE A 94 -21.38 -4.22 15.85
CA ILE A 94 -21.91 -4.61 14.54
C ILE A 94 -22.08 -3.38 13.62
N ASP A 95 -22.41 -2.22 14.20
CA ASP A 95 -22.62 -0.97 13.46
C ASP A 95 -21.36 -0.42 12.78
N SER A 96 -20.18 -0.76 13.30
CA SER A 96 -18.88 -0.28 12.79
C SER A 96 -18.25 -1.21 11.75
N LEU A 97 -18.87 -2.36 11.51
CA LEU A 97 -18.37 -3.43 10.65
C LEU A 97 -18.46 -3.07 9.15
N PRO A 98 -19.56 -2.50 8.63
CA PRO A 98 -19.68 -2.13 7.21
C PRO A 98 -18.72 -1.02 6.79
N SER A 99 -18.50 -0.03 7.66
CA SER A 99 -17.59 1.09 7.38
C SER A 99 -16.12 0.63 7.37
N ALA A 100 -15.72 -0.18 8.36
CA ALA A 100 -14.38 -0.76 8.40
C ALA A 100 -14.12 -1.71 7.20
N ALA A 101 -15.12 -2.49 6.79
CA ALA A 101 -15.05 -3.35 5.63
C ALA A 101 -14.88 -2.56 4.32
N ALA A 102 -15.67 -1.50 4.11
CA ALA A 102 -15.60 -0.67 2.92
C ALA A 102 -14.24 0.03 2.78
N VAL A 103 -13.76 0.68 3.86
CA VAL A 103 -12.43 1.33 3.85
C VAL A 103 -11.31 0.28 3.73
N GLY A 104 -11.49 -0.91 4.30
CA GLY A 104 -10.64 -2.08 4.07
C GLY A 104 -10.54 -2.46 2.60
N ALA A 105 -11.67 -2.57 1.93
CA ALA A 105 -11.76 -2.93 0.51
C ALA A 105 -11.11 -1.88 -0.40
N ILE A 106 -11.32 -0.58 -0.12
CA ILE A 106 -10.68 0.52 -0.86
C ILE A 106 -9.15 0.45 -0.70
N ALA A 107 -8.66 0.26 0.52
CA ALA A 107 -7.23 0.08 0.76
C ALA A 107 -6.68 -1.14 0.01
N TRP A 108 -7.43 -2.24 -0.01
CA TRP A 108 -7.05 -3.46 -0.72
C TRP A 108 -6.97 -3.26 -2.24
N THR A 109 -7.96 -2.63 -2.87
CA THR A 109 -7.95 -2.38 -4.32
C THR A 109 -6.81 -1.46 -4.75
N LEU A 110 -6.52 -0.41 -3.96
CA LEU A 110 -5.35 0.44 -4.19
C LEU A 110 -4.04 -0.32 -4.02
N THR A 111 -3.97 -1.25 -3.06
CA THR A 111 -2.80 -2.11 -2.86
C THR A 111 -2.59 -3.06 -4.05
N LEU A 112 -3.66 -3.64 -4.60
CA LEU A 112 -3.58 -4.47 -5.82
C LEU A 112 -3.07 -3.66 -7.01
N LEU A 113 -3.54 -2.43 -7.15
CA LEU A 113 -3.10 -1.54 -8.22
C LEU A 113 -1.60 -1.20 -8.07
N ALA A 114 -1.16 -0.84 -6.87
CA ALA A 114 0.27 -0.63 -6.58
C ALA A 114 1.11 -1.91 -6.78
N MET A 115 0.57 -3.08 -6.44
CA MET A 115 1.21 -4.37 -6.67
C MET A 115 1.36 -4.69 -8.16
N GLY A 116 0.39 -4.34 -9.00
CA GLY A 116 0.53 -4.47 -10.46
C GLY A 116 1.72 -3.69 -11.01
N PHE A 117 1.94 -2.47 -10.53
CA PHE A 117 3.14 -1.69 -10.86
C PHE A 117 4.41 -2.28 -10.25
N ALA A 118 4.33 -2.89 -9.06
CA ALA A 118 5.45 -3.62 -8.47
C ALA A 118 5.88 -4.78 -9.37
N CYS A 119 4.94 -5.57 -9.90
CA CYS A 119 5.22 -6.64 -10.84
C CYS A 119 5.90 -6.10 -12.12
N LYS A 120 5.43 -4.96 -12.62
CA LYS A 120 6.06 -4.33 -13.80
C LYS A 120 7.46 -3.82 -13.50
N GLU A 121 7.68 -3.27 -12.31
CA GLU A 121 8.99 -2.86 -11.84
C GLU A 121 9.97 -4.04 -11.81
N ILE A 122 9.54 -5.21 -11.32
CA ILE A 122 10.33 -6.45 -11.30
C ILE A 122 10.77 -6.84 -12.71
N GLU A 123 9.84 -6.81 -13.67
CA GLU A 123 10.09 -7.20 -15.07
C GLU A 123 11.18 -6.34 -15.75
N LEU A 124 11.35 -5.09 -15.34
CA LEU A 124 12.28 -4.14 -15.95
C LEU A 124 13.69 -4.14 -15.31
N HIS A 125 13.94 -5.00 -14.31
CA HIS A 125 15.25 -5.39 -13.72
C HIS A 125 16.14 -4.31 -13.07
N ILE A 126 16.17 -3.05 -13.54
CA ILE A 126 17.02 -1.99 -12.98
C ILE A 126 16.38 -1.45 -11.70
N ARG A 127 16.82 -1.97 -10.54
CA ARG A 127 16.15 -1.74 -9.25
C ARG A 127 17.11 -1.64 -8.08
N ASN A 128 16.82 -0.72 -7.16
CA ASN A 128 17.53 -0.58 -5.89
C ASN A 128 16.94 -1.49 -4.79
N ALA A 129 17.74 -1.80 -3.77
CA ALA A 129 17.36 -2.58 -2.59
C ALA A 129 16.16 -1.99 -1.83
N LYS A 130 15.95 -0.67 -1.86
CA LYS A 130 14.78 -0.01 -1.26
C LYS A 130 13.49 -0.24 -2.06
N LEU A 131 13.58 -0.23 -3.40
CA LEU A 131 12.46 -0.49 -4.31
C LEU A 131 12.06 -1.97 -4.25
N ARG A 132 13.05 -2.85 -4.42
CA ARG A 132 13.33 -3.99 -3.53
C ARG A 132 12.22 -4.40 -2.54
N THR A 133 12.33 -3.76 -1.37
CA THR A 133 11.49 -3.92 -0.19
C THR A 133 10.05 -3.48 -0.43
N MET A 134 9.82 -2.33 -1.07
CA MET A 134 8.46 -1.85 -1.34
C MET A 134 7.65 -2.85 -2.18
N GLU A 135 8.29 -3.45 -3.19
CA GLU A 135 7.61 -4.41 -4.06
C GLU A 135 7.22 -5.68 -3.31
N ALA A 136 8.15 -6.23 -2.53
CA ALA A 136 7.86 -7.38 -1.67
C ALA A 136 6.73 -7.06 -0.68
N PHE A 137 6.76 -5.88 -0.07
CA PHE A 137 5.74 -5.48 0.91
C PHE A 137 4.37 -5.28 0.26
N LEU A 138 4.27 -4.72 -0.93
CA LEU A 138 2.99 -4.57 -1.62
C LEU A 138 2.40 -5.90 -2.09
N ILE A 139 3.25 -6.84 -2.50
CA ILE A 139 2.82 -8.22 -2.79
C ILE A 139 2.28 -8.88 -1.52
N ILE A 140 3.00 -8.82 -0.41
CA ILE A 140 2.56 -9.41 0.87
C ILE A 140 1.28 -8.73 1.36
N LEU A 141 1.22 -7.39 1.33
CA LEU A 141 0.07 -6.58 1.73
C LEU A 141 -1.18 -6.95 0.95
N SER A 142 -1.07 -7.27 -0.35
CA SER A 142 -2.22 -7.66 -1.15
C SER A 142 -2.92 -8.92 -0.63
N ALA A 143 -2.15 -9.88 -0.11
CA ALA A 143 -2.66 -11.10 0.48
C ALA A 143 -3.11 -10.87 1.93
N THR A 144 -2.28 -10.24 2.76
CA THR A 144 -2.58 -10.06 4.20
C THR A 144 -3.76 -9.11 4.44
N GLN A 145 -3.96 -8.09 3.59
CA GLN A 145 -5.11 -7.20 3.65
C GLN A 145 -6.41 -7.93 3.25
N LEU A 146 -6.36 -8.82 2.26
CA LEU A 146 -7.50 -9.67 1.92
C LEU A 146 -7.87 -10.60 3.08
N PHE A 147 -6.87 -11.27 3.68
CA PHE A 147 -7.08 -12.13 4.84
C PHE A 147 -7.65 -11.37 6.05
N TYR A 148 -7.21 -10.12 6.28
CA TYR A 148 -7.77 -9.26 7.30
C TYR A 148 -9.27 -8.98 7.05
N ILE A 149 -9.64 -8.55 5.84
CA ILE A 149 -11.04 -8.28 5.48
C ILE A 149 -11.90 -9.55 5.63
N ALA A 150 -11.38 -10.69 5.18
CA ALA A 150 -12.05 -12.00 5.31
C ALA A 150 -12.22 -12.42 6.78
N ALA A 151 -11.22 -12.17 7.64
CA ALA A 151 -11.30 -12.49 9.07
C ALA A 151 -12.40 -11.69 9.78
N ILE A 152 -12.61 -10.42 9.40
CA ILE A 152 -13.66 -9.58 9.97
C ILE A 152 -15.05 -10.02 9.49
N HIS A 153 -15.19 -10.36 8.20
CA HIS A 153 -16.46 -10.88 7.65
C HIS A 153 -16.82 -12.26 8.24
N GLY A 154 -15.85 -13.16 8.35
CA GLY A 154 -16.05 -14.49 8.91
C GLY A 154 -16.41 -14.49 10.40
N ALA A 155 -15.98 -13.47 11.15
CA ALA A 155 -16.39 -13.27 12.53
C ALA A 155 -17.85 -12.78 12.65
N SER A 156 -18.34 -12.00 11.69
CA SER A 156 -19.73 -11.51 11.62
C SER A 156 -20.71 -12.65 11.28
N SER A 157 -20.40 -13.44 10.25
CA SER A 157 -21.28 -14.53 9.79
C SER A 157 -21.48 -15.67 10.79
N ARG A 158 -20.60 -15.83 11.79
CA ARG A 158 -20.73 -16.86 12.86
C ARG A 158 -21.54 -16.40 14.07
N ARG A 159 -22.03 -15.15 14.07
CA ARG A 159 -22.89 -14.60 15.14
C ARG A 159 -24.35 -14.37 14.70
N GLY A 160 -24.65 -14.57 13.41
CA GLY A 160 -26.02 -14.59 12.88
C GLY A 160 -26.64 -15.97 12.97
#